data_AF-A0A2T6BP30-F1
#
_entry.id   AF-A0A2T6BP30-F1
#
_cell.length_a   1.000
_cell.length_b   1.000
_cell.length_c   1.000
_cell.angle_alpha   90.00
_cell.angle_beta   90.00
_cell.angle_gamma   90.00
#
_symmetry.space_group_name_H-M   'P 1'
#
loop_
_entity.id
_entity.type
_entity.pdbx_description
1 polymer ?
#
loop_
_entity_poly.entity_id
_entity_poly.type
_entity_poly.pdbx_seq_one_letter_code
_entity_poly.pdbx_strand_id
1 'polypeptide(L)' 'MSHFGPTRGELVFRLCFSLAGLALMIFALVFRGVAGIAAVEVVGIAGAFFGGTTIWSAWKLMQHRDD' A
#
# COMPACT_ATOMS: atom_id res chain seq x y z
N MET A 1 24.67 -12.69 -11.08
CA MET A 1 24.26 -11.27 -11.05
C MET A 1 22.86 -11.23 -11.63
N SER A 2 21.74 -10.97 -10.95
CA SER A 2 21.40 -10.44 -9.63
C SER A 2 20.31 -11.32 -8.98
N HIS A 3 20.67 -12.12 -7.96
CA HIS A 3 19.75 -12.98 -7.20
C HIS A 3 19.17 -12.22 -5.99
N PHE A 4 18.63 -11.01 -6.24
CA PHE A 4 18.06 -10.14 -5.22
C PHE A 4 16.73 -9.54 -5.70
N GLY A 5 15.91 -10.37 -6.34
CA GLY A 5 14.49 -10.05 -6.49
C GLY A 5 13.78 -10.27 -5.16
N PRO A 6 12.83 -9.42 -4.76
CA PRO A 6 12.02 -9.67 -3.56
C PRO A 6 11.31 -11.03 -3.70
N THR A 7 11.37 -11.85 -2.65
CA THR A 7 10.69 -13.16 -2.67
C THR A 7 9.17 -12.96 -2.73
N ARG A 8 8.42 -13.94 -3.28
CA ARG A 8 6.95 -13.86 -3.33
C ARG A 8 6.34 -13.61 -1.95
N GLY A 9 6.94 -14.15 -0.89
CA GLY A 9 6.50 -13.95 0.49
C GLY A 9 6.64 -12.51 0.98
N GLU A 10 7.79 -11.87 0.73
CA GLU A 10 7.99 -10.44 1.06
C GLU A 10 7.02 -9.54 0.28
N LEU A 11 6.72 -9.90 -0.96
CA LEU A 11 5.81 -9.16 -1.82
C LEU A 11 4.35 -9.23 -1.33
N VAL A 12 3.90 -10.43 -0.93
CA VAL A 12 2.58 -10.63 -0.32
C VAL A 12 2.49 -9.95 1.04
N PHE A 13 3.54 -10.02 1.87
CA PHE A 13 3.58 -9.31 3.15
C PHE A 13 3.46 -7.79 2.94
N ARG A 14 4.22 -7.22 1.99
CA ARG A 14 4.12 -5.79 1.62
C ARG A 14 2.73 -5.42 1.13
N LEU A 15 2.09 -6.29 0.34
CA LEU A 15 0.74 -6.10 -0.17
C LEU A 15 -0.28 -6.11 0.98
N CYS A 16 -0.25 -7.12 1.86
CA CYS A 16 -1.14 -7.23 3.01
C CYS A 16 -0.96 -6.07 3.99
N PHE A 17 0.27 -5.68 4.29
CA PHE A 17 0.56 -4.56 5.18
C PHE A 17 0.05 -3.24 4.59
N SER A 18 0.27 -3.02 3.29
CA SER A 18 -0.23 -1.82 2.62
C SER A 18 -1.75 -1.78 2.57
N LEU A 19 -2.41 -2.91 2.29
CA LEU A 19 -3.87 -3.03 2.35
C LEU A 19 -4.42 -2.76 3.75
N ALA A 20 -3.78 -3.29 4.79
CA ALA A 20 -4.19 -3.04 6.17
C ALA A 20 -4.06 -1.55 6.54
N GLY A 21 -2.95 -0.91 6.18
CA GLY A 21 -2.75 0.53 6.37
C GLY A 21 -3.79 1.38 5.63
N LEU A 22 -4.10 1.01 4.39
CA LEU A 22 -5.08 1.70 3.56
C LEU A 22 -6.51 1.52 4.09
N ALA A 23 -6.85 0.31 4.56
CA ALA A 23 -8.14 0.03 5.19
C ALA A 23 -8.32 0.81 6.50
N LEU A 24 -7.29 0.85 7.35
CA LEU A 24 -7.31 1.65 8.58
C LEU A 24 -7.41 3.16 8.29
N MET A 25 -6.73 3.63 7.25
CA MET A 25 -6.84 5.02 6.80
C MET A 25 -8.27 5.33 6.34
N ILE A 26 -8.85 4.52 5.46
CA ILE A 26 -10.25 4.70 5.01
C ILE A 26 -11.21 4.67 6.21
N PHE A 27 -11.03 3.73 7.13
CA PHE A 27 -11.83 3.64 8.34
C PHE A 27 -11.74 4.94 9.16
N ALA A 28 -10.51 5.42 9.42
CA ALA A 28 -10.32 6.68 10.12
C ALA A 28 -11.01 7.86 9.40
N LEU A 29 -10.96 7.91 8.07
CA LEU A 29 -11.61 8.94 7.27
C LEU A 29 -13.13 8.91 7.38
N VAL A 30 -13.74 7.72 7.33
CA VAL A 30 -15.19 7.56 7.40
C VAL A 30 -15.72 7.90 8.80
N PHE A 31 -15.02 7.51 9.86
CA PHE A 31 -15.49 7.70 11.23
C PHE A 31 -15.08 9.03 11.87
N ARG A 32 -13.91 9.58 11.54
CA ARG A 32 -13.40 10.84 12.11
C ARG A 32 -13.62 12.04 11.17
N GLY A 33 -13.69 11.80 9.86
CA GLY A 33 -13.61 12.86 8.85
C GLY A 33 -12.21 13.46 8.73
N VAL A 34 -12.01 14.29 7.71
CA VAL A 34 -10.78 15.08 7.51
C VAL A 34 -11.03 16.50 7.98
N ALA A 35 -10.43 16.89 9.11
CA ALA A 35 -10.55 18.25 9.64
C ALA A 35 -9.19 18.95 9.55
N GLY A 36 -9.12 20.00 8.73
CA GLY A 36 -7.94 20.84 8.54
C GLY A 36 -6.98 20.37 7.43
N ILE A 37 -6.19 21.31 6.92
CA ILE A 37 -5.21 21.08 5.83
C ILE A 37 -4.20 19.98 6.19
N ALA A 38 -3.74 19.93 7.43
CA ALA A 38 -2.80 18.91 7.88
C ALA A 38 -3.35 17.48 7.70
N ALA A 39 -4.64 17.27 7.95
CA ALA A 39 -5.26 15.95 7.77
C ALA A 39 -5.36 15.58 6.28
N VAL A 40 -5.60 16.56 5.40
CA VAL A 40 -5.60 16.35 3.94
C VAL A 40 -4.22 15.93 3.44
N GLU A 41 -3.16 16.60 3.91
CA GLU A 41 -1.78 16.26 3.54
C GLU A 41 -1.39 14.87 4.00
N VAL A 42 -1.71 14.52 5.25
CA VAL A 42 -1.42 13.18 5.79
C VAL A 42 -2.16 12.11 4.99
N VAL A 43 -3.43 12.32 4.68
CA VAL A 43 -4.22 11.39 3.87
C VAL A 43 -3.70 11.30 2.43
N GLY A 44 -3.29 12.42 1.84
CA GLY A 44 -2.72 12.47 0.50
C GLY A 44 -1.41 11.69 0.41
N ILE A 45 -0.47 11.93 1.34
CA ILE A 45 0.82 11.25 1.38
C ILE A 45 0.64 9.77 1.74
N ALA A 46 -0.17 9.46 2.76
CA ALA A 46 -0.44 8.08 3.17
C ALA A 46 -1.16 7.31 2.04
N GLY A 47 -2.16 7.92 1.41
CA GLY A 47 -2.86 7.33 0.27
C GLY A 47 -1.95 7.07 -0.92
N ALA A 48 -1.07 8.03 -1.25
CA ALA A 48 -0.08 7.85 -2.31
C ALA A 48 0.93 6.74 -1.96
N PHE A 49 1.43 6.72 -0.73
CA PHE A 49 2.43 5.75 -0.29
C PHE A 49 1.87 4.34 -0.18
N PHE A 50 0.77 4.15 0.56
CA PHE A 50 0.13 2.85 0.72
C PHE A 50 -0.56 2.39 -0.57
N GLY A 51 -1.22 3.29 -1.30
CA GLY A 51 -1.86 2.98 -2.58
C GLY A 51 -0.83 2.61 -3.65
N GLY A 52 0.23 3.41 -3.79
CA GLY A 52 1.33 3.14 -4.70
C GLY A 52 2.04 1.81 -4.39
N THR A 53 2.31 1.55 -3.10
CA THR A 53 2.92 0.28 -2.67
C THR A 53 2.00 -0.91 -2.92
N THR A 54 0.69 -0.74 -2.73
CA THR A 54 -0.32 -1.79 -3.01
C THR A 54 -0.35 -2.12 -4.50
N ILE A 55 -0.46 -1.11 -5.37
CA ILE A 55 -0.48 -1.30 -6.83
C ILE A 55 0.82 -1.92 -7.31
N TRP A 56 1.96 -1.41 -6.86
CA TRP A 56 3.27 -1.93 -7.25
C TRP A 56 3.47 -3.37 -6.80
N SER A 57 3.10 -3.71 -5.57
CA SER A 57 3.19 -5.08 -5.05
C SER A 57 2.22 -6.02 -5.76
N ALA A 58 1.00 -5.57 -6.07
CA ALA A 58 0.04 -6.37 -6.83
C ALA A 58 0.55 -6.65 -8.26
N TRP A 59 1.08 -5.62 -8.93
CA TRP A 59 1.63 -5.75 -10.29
C TRP A 59 2.82 -6.71 -10.35
N LYS A 60 3.77 -6.58 -9.41
CA LYS A 60 4.91 -7.50 -9.29
C LYS A 60 4.46 -8.92 -8.94
N LEU A 61 3.40 -9.10 -8.15
CA LEU A 61 2.87 -10.43 -7.81
C LEU A 61 2.24 -11.10 -9.03
N MET A 62 1.52 -10.32 -9.85
CA MET A 62 0.94 -10.78 -11.10
C MET A 62 2.03 -11.20 -12.09
N GLN A 63 3.09 -10.40 -12.27
CA GLN A 63 4.23 -10.78 -13.11
C GLN A 63 4.87 -12.10 -12.69
N HIS A 64 5.07 -12.32 -11.39
CA HIS A 64 5.61 -13.59 -10.92
C HIS A 64 4.64 -14.77 -11.12
N ARG A 65 3.33 -14.55 -11.24
CA ARG A 65 2.35 -15.65 -11.42
C ARG A 65 2.35 -16.22 -12.84
N ASP A 66 2.90 -15.50 -13.80
CA ASP A 66 2.96 -15.88 -15.21
C ASP A 66 4.31 -16.58 -15.59
N ASP A 67 5.19 -16.79 -14.61
CA ASP A 67 6.41 -17.65 -14.68
C ASP A 67 6.14 -19.04 -14.05
#